data_AF-A0AAW6VR80-F1
#
_entry.id   AF-A0AAW6VR80-F1
#
_cell.length_a   1.000
_cell.length_b   1.000
_cell.length_c   1.000
_cell.angle_alpha   90.00
_cell.angle_beta   90.00
_cell.angle_gamma   90.00
#
_symmetry.space_group_name_H-M   'P 1'
#
loop_
_entity.id
_entity.type
_entity.pdbx_description
1 polymer ?
#
loop_
_entity_poly.entity_id
_entity_poly.type
_entity_poly.pdbx_seq_one_letter_code
_entity_poly.pdbx_strand_id
1 'polypeptide(L)'
;MYLEEKLDEMQEQLRNLNQFMMMLMPDLSNKKNVQHFLQITRQTMATYIKEGIIKEDVHYYLDDNGNEIFIPEEIIKLKAFGFRKQPNKAKSENATRVLANMGIKV
;
A
#
# COMPACT_ATOMS: atom_id res chain seq x y z
N MET A 1 3.15 19.62 37.17
CA MET A 1 4.61 19.67 37.04
C MET A 1 5.26 18.30 36.82
N TYR A 2 5.28 17.36 37.78
CA TYR A 2 5.95 16.06 37.55
C TYR A 2 5.35 15.15 36.47
N LEU A 3 4.04 15.23 36.23
CA LEU A 3 3.38 14.36 35.26
C LEU A 3 3.53 14.87 33.82
N GLU A 4 3.54 16.19 33.64
CA GLU A 4 3.72 16.84 32.33
C GLU A 4 5.16 16.65 31.84
N GLU A 5 6.16 16.90 32.68
CA GLU A 5 7.56 16.64 32.34
C GLU A 5 7.79 15.17 31.95
N LYS A 6 7.18 14.24 32.67
CA LYS A 6 7.31 12.80 32.37
C LYS A 6 6.61 12.41 31.06
N LEU A 7 5.52 13.08 30.71
CA LEU A 7 4.85 12.89 29.41
C LEU A 7 5.72 13.42 28.27
N ASP A 8 6.35 14.58 28.44
CA ASP A 8 7.24 15.17 27.44
C ASP A 8 8.47 14.29 27.20
N GLU A 9 9.10 13.77 28.26
CA GLU A 9 10.21 12.81 28.17
C GLU A 9 9.80 11.54 27.41
N MET A 10 8.61 10.99 27.70
CA MET A 10 8.10 9.81 26.98
C MET A 10 7.87 10.10 25.49
N GLN A 11 7.35 11.29 25.15
CA GLN A 11 7.16 11.69 23.76
C GLN A 11 8.50 11.86 23.03
N GLU A 12 9.51 12.39 23.70
CA GLU A 12 10.85 12.53 23.15
C GLU A 12 11.49 11.16 22.90
N GLN A 13 11.40 10.24 23.86
CA GLN A 13 11.89 8.87 23.68
C GLN A 13 11.21 8.15 22.51
N LEU A 14 9.89 8.33 22.34
CA LEU A 14 9.16 7.77 21.20
C LEU A 14 9.60 8.37 19.86
N ARG A 15 9.86 9.68 19.81
CA ARG A 15 10.39 10.35 18.61
C ARG A 15 11.77 9.82 18.24
N ASN A 16 12.66 9.69 19.22
CA ASN A 16 14.00 9.15 19.02
C ASN A 16 13.97 7.69 18.54
N LEU A 17 13.10 6.87 19.12
CA LEU A 17 12.89 5.49 18.67
C LEU A 17 12.39 5.44 17.23
N ASN A 18 11.44 6.29 16.85
CA ASN A 18 10.94 6.36 15.47
C ASN A 18 12.03 6.77 14.48
N GLN A 19 12.85 7.77 14.81
CA GLN A 19 13.98 8.16 13.95
C GLN A 19 14.98 7.02 13.78
N PHE A 20 15.33 6.32 14.86
CA PHE A 20 16.23 5.18 14.80
C PHE A 20 15.66 4.04 13.95
N MET A 21 14.38 3.75 14.11
CA MET A 21 13.67 2.77 13.28
C MET A 21 13.72 3.15 11.81
N MET A 22 13.48 4.42 11.45
CA MET A 22 13.57 4.91 10.07
C MET A 22 14.97 4.70 9.47
N MET A 23 16.04 4.87 10.26
CA MET A 23 17.42 4.61 9.79
C MET A 23 17.70 3.13 9.52
N LEU A 24 17.04 2.22 10.24
CA LEU A 24 17.20 0.78 10.07
C LEU A 24 16.29 0.20 8.99
N MET A 25 15.25 0.93 8.60
CA MET A 25 14.31 0.43 7.60
C MET A 25 15.02 0.28 6.25
N PRO A 26 14.72 -0.81 5.51
CA PRO A 26 15.18 -0.92 4.14
C PRO A 26 14.65 0.26 3.33
N ASP A 27 15.45 0.75 2.38
CA ASP A 27 15.00 1.76 1.46
C ASP A 27 13.87 1.19 0.58
N LEU A 28 12.63 1.54 0.90
CA LEU A 28 11.43 1.13 0.16
C LEU A 28 11.00 2.18 -0.86
N SER A 29 11.87 3.11 -1.26
CA SER A 29 11.53 4.14 -2.26
C SER A 29 11.38 3.58 -3.67
N ASN A 30 12.05 2.48 -4.01
CA ASN A 30 12.06 1.93 -5.36
C ASN A 30 11.36 0.57 -5.48
N LYS A 31 10.84 0.31 -6.69
CA LYS A 31 10.07 -0.88 -7.03
C LYS A 31 10.77 -2.20 -6.71
N LYS A 32 12.08 -2.28 -6.92
CA LYS A 32 12.87 -3.53 -6.71
C LYS A 32 12.94 -3.87 -5.22
N ASN A 33 13.20 -2.88 -4.38
CA ASN A 33 13.28 -3.07 -2.94
C ASN A 33 11.90 -3.39 -2.36
N VAL A 34 10.84 -2.75 -2.86
CA VAL A 34 9.46 -3.09 -2.49
C VAL A 34 9.11 -4.52 -2.89
N GLN A 35 9.46 -4.97 -4.10
CA GLN A 35 9.27 -6.37 -4.52
C GLN A 35 9.93 -7.36 -3.57
N HIS A 36 11.20 -7.10 -3.22
CA HIS A 36 11.95 -7.94 -2.30
C HIS A 36 11.34 -7.93 -0.88
N PHE A 37 10.98 -6.75 -0.38
CA PHE A 37 10.35 -6.59 0.93
C PHE A 37 9.00 -7.30 1.02
N LEU A 38 8.15 -7.16 0.02
CA LEU A 38 6.85 -7.84 -0.06
C LEU A 38 6.97 -9.32 -0.42
N GLN A 39 8.16 -9.79 -0.81
CA GLN A 39 8.44 -11.16 -1.27
C GLN A 39 7.56 -11.57 -2.46
N ILE A 40 7.37 -10.64 -3.41
CA ILE A 40 6.53 -10.84 -4.60
C ILE A 40 7.35 -10.77 -5.88
N THR A 41 6.85 -11.44 -6.92
CA THR A 41 7.47 -11.38 -8.25
C THR A 41 7.18 -10.04 -8.93
N ARG A 42 7.96 -9.72 -9.96
CA ARG A 42 7.70 -8.56 -10.83
C ARG A 42 6.30 -8.59 -11.45
N GLN A 43 5.84 -9.78 -11.82
CA GLN A 43 4.53 -9.98 -12.42
C GLN A 43 3.41 -9.73 -11.39
N THR A 44 3.56 -10.26 -10.17
CA THR A 44 2.63 -10.01 -9.07
C THR A 44 2.55 -8.52 -8.72
N MET A 45 3.69 -7.82 -8.68
CA MET A 45 3.73 -6.37 -8.48
C MET A 45 2.91 -5.63 -9.56
N ALA A 46 3.12 -5.95 -10.83
CA ALA A 46 2.35 -5.35 -11.93
C ALA A 46 0.85 -5.65 -11.80
N THR A 47 0.48 -6.88 -11.42
CA THR A 47 -0.91 -7.25 -11.14
C THR A 47 -1.48 -6.44 -9.99
N TYR A 48 -0.75 -6.25 -8.89
CA TYR A 48 -1.22 -5.49 -7.74
C TYR A 48 -1.43 -4.01 -8.03
N ILE A 49 -0.58 -3.41 -8.86
CA ILE A 49 -0.78 -2.05 -9.35
C ILE A 49 -2.04 -2.00 -10.24
N LYS A 50 -2.16 -2.92 -11.20
CA LYS A 50 -3.31 -3.01 -12.11
C LYS A 50 -4.65 -3.25 -11.40
N GLU A 51 -4.65 -4.10 -10.37
CA GLU A 51 -5.84 -4.42 -9.58
C GLU A 51 -6.14 -3.35 -8.50
N GLY A 52 -5.30 -2.32 -8.38
CA GLY A 52 -5.47 -1.27 -7.38
C GLY A 52 -5.29 -1.77 -5.94
N ILE A 53 -4.49 -2.82 -5.74
CA ILE A 53 -4.01 -3.23 -4.41
C ILE A 53 -2.90 -2.28 -3.98
N ILE A 54 -1.98 -1.97 -4.90
CA ILE A 54 -0.99 -0.90 -4.78
C ILE A 54 -1.50 0.25 -5.65
N LYS A 55 -1.63 1.45 -5.09
CA LYS A 55 -2.26 2.59 -5.75
C LYS A 55 -1.35 3.81 -5.74
N GLU A 56 -1.37 4.54 -6.84
CA GLU A 56 -0.84 5.90 -6.91
C GLU A 56 -1.55 6.81 -5.89
N ASP A 57 -0.84 7.79 -5.35
CA ASP A 57 -1.24 8.70 -4.25
C ASP A 57 -1.56 8.05 -2.91
N VAL A 58 -1.42 6.72 -2.80
CA VAL A 58 -1.56 5.99 -1.54
C VAL A 58 -0.27 5.26 -1.20
N HIS A 59 0.26 4.46 -2.12
CA HIS A 59 1.42 3.61 -1.88
C HIS A 59 2.66 4.09 -2.63
N TYR A 60 2.49 4.88 -3.69
CA TYR A 60 3.56 5.49 -4.46
C TYR A 60 3.06 6.76 -5.14
N TYR A 61 3.99 7.61 -5.58
CA TYR A 61 3.74 8.74 -6.48
C TYR A 61 4.72 8.68 -7.65
N LEU A 62 4.49 9.46 -8.69
CA LEU A 62 5.43 9.61 -9.80
C LEU A 62 6.35 10.81 -9.55
N ASP A 63 7.65 10.62 -9.72
CA ASP A 63 8.59 11.75 -9.77
C ASP A 63 8.48 12.52 -11.09
N ASP A 64 9.23 13.62 -11.22
CA ASP A 64 9.26 14.46 -12.43
C ASP A 64 9.71 13.69 -13.70
N ASN A 65 10.36 12.53 -13.53
CA ASN A 65 10.82 11.67 -14.61
C ASN A 65 9.84 10.51 -14.90
N GLY A 66 8.72 10.44 -14.20
CA GLY A 66 7.74 9.35 -14.32
C GLY A 66 8.12 8.06 -13.61
N ASN A 67 9.10 8.08 -12.71
CA ASN A 67 9.47 6.93 -11.89
C ASN A 67 8.52 6.79 -10.70
N GLU A 68 8.10 5.55 -10.43
CA GLU A 68 7.33 5.21 -9.24
C GLU A 68 8.21 5.32 -7.98
N ILE A 69 7.94 6.33 -7.15
CA ILE A 69 8.54 6.50 -5.83
C ILE A 69 7.56 6.02 -4.77
N PHE A 70 7.92 4.94 -4.10
CA PHE A 70 7.08 4.27 -3.13
C PHE A 70 7.19 4.90 -1.75
N ILE A 71 6.06 4.92 -1.04
CA ILE A 71 5.94 5.46 0.32
C ILE A 71 6.20 4.31 1.30
N PRO A 72 7.35 4.29 2.02
CA PRO A 72 7.75 3.13 2.82
C PRO A 72 6.71 2.71 3.87
N GLU A 73 6.13 3.67 4.57
CA GLU A 73 5.14 3.43 5.63
C GLU A 73 3.90 2.70 5.12
N GLU A 74 3.41 3.08 3.94
CA GLU A 74 2.20 2.50 3.34
C GLU A 74 2.47 1.09 2.80
N ILE A 75 3.67 0.83 2.31
CA ILE A 75 4.12 -0.52 1.93
C ILE A 75 4.23 -1.43 3.15
N ILE A 76 4.72 -0.92 4.28
CA ILE A 76 4.79 -1.67 5.54
C ILE A 76 3.39 -2.00 6.05
N LYS A 77 2.48 -1.01 6.05
CA LYS A 77 1.07 -1.22 6.39
C LYS A 77 0.43 -2.28 5.49
N LEU A 78 0.65 -2.19 4.17
CA LEU A 78 0.14 -3.16 3.21
C LEU A 78 0.59 -4.60 3.55
N LYS A 79 1.86 -4.78 3.89
CA LYS A 79 2.40 -6.09 4.29
C LYS A 79 1.80 -6.59 5.61
N ALA A 80 1.62 -5.69 6.59
CA ALA A 80 1.09 -6.03 7.91
C ALA A 80 -0.39 -6.43 7.87
N PHE A 81 -1.22 -5.71 7.10
CA PHE A 81 -2.66 -5.98 7.00
C PHE A 81 -3.03 -7.04 5.95
N GLY A 82 -2.04 -7.47 5.15
CA GLY A 82 -2.18 -8.45 4.10
C GLY A 82 -2.86 -7.91 2.84
N PHE A 83 -2.62 -8.59 1.70
CA PHE A 83 -3.20 -8.25 0.41
C PHE A 83 -4.70 -8.62 0.37
N ARG A 84 -5.54 -7.83 1.02
CA ARG A 84 -7.01 -8.00 0.93
C ARG A 84 -7.41 -7.68 -0.51
N LYS A 85 -7.75 -8.72 -1.29
CA LYS A 85 -8.42 -8.52 -2.58
C LYS A 85 -9.66 -7.69 -2.34
N GLN A 86 -9.74 -6.51 -2.98
CA GLN A 86 -11.01 -5.81 -3.07
C GLN A 86 -12.02 -6.78 -3.69
N PRO A 87 -13.25 -6.92 -3.14
CA PRO A 87 -14.26 -7.75 -3.75
C PRO A 87 -14.51 -7.23 -5.16
N ASN A 88 -14.13 -8.05 -6.16
CA ASN A 88 -14.20 -7.70 -7.58
C ASN A 88 -15.56 -7.13 -7.95
N LYS A 89 -15.60 -5.86 -8.41
CA LYS A 89 -16.71 -5.30 -9.20
C LYS A 89 -16.90 -6.02 -10.56
N ALA A 90 -16.10 -7.04 -10.88
CA ALA A 90 -16.15 -7.80 -12.13
C ALA A 90 -17.27 -8.86 -12.20
N LYS A 91 -18.12 -9.03 -11.17
CA LYS A 91 -19.35 -9.85 -11.29
C LYS A 91 -20.57 -9.08 -11.82
N SER A 92 -20.46 -7.76 -12.02
CA SER A 92 -21.57 -6.95 -12.55
C SER A 92 -21.73 -7.08 -14.07
N GLU A 93 -20.64 -7.17 -14.83
CA GLU A 93 -20.72 -7.17 -16.31
C GLU A 93 -21.19 -8.52 -16.88
N ASN A 94 -20.87 -9.62 -16.21
CA ASN A 94 -21.37 -10.94 -16.60
C ASN A 94 -22.86 -11.13 -16.24
N ALA A 95 -23.37 -10.49 -15.19
CA ALA A 95 -24.80 -10.51 -14.89
C ALA A 95 -25.61 -9.77 -15.98
N THR A 96 -25.12 -8.60 -16.44
CA THR A 96 -25.79 -7.82 -17.49
C THR A 96 -25.77 -8.53 -18.85
N ARG A 97 -24.67 -9.20 -19.23
CA ARG A 97 -24.62 -10.00 -20.47
C ARG A 97 -25.49 -11.26 -20.41
N VAL A 98 -25.57 -11.91 -19.25
CA VAL A 98 -26.41 -13.09 -19.06
C VAL A 98 -27.90 -12.72 -19.07
N LEU A 99 -28.30 -11.61 -18.46
CA LEU A 99 -29.68 -11.09 -18.52
C LEU A 99 -30.09 -10.63 -19.93
N ALA A 100 -29.18 -9.96 -20.66
CA ALA A 100 -29.40 -9.56 -22.05
C ALA A 100 -29.55 -10.77 -22.99
N ASN A 101 -28.78 -11.85 -22.77
CA ASN A 101 -28.88 -13.09 -23.55
C ASN A 101 -30.10 -13.95 -23.18
N MET A 102 -30.71 -13.74 -22.01
CA MET A 102 -31.96 -14.41 -21.59
C MET A 102 -33.23 -13.61 -21.94
N GLY A 103 -33.10 -12.48 -22.65
CA GLY A 103 -34.24 -11.69 -23.12
C GLY A 103 -34.98 -10.92 -22.03
N ILE A 104 -34.38 -10.78 -20.84
CA ILE A 104 -34.97 -10.01 -19.74
C ILE A 104 -34.55 -8.55 -19.90
N LYS A 105 -35.49 -7.67 -20.23
CA LYS A 105 -35.25 -6.22 -20.25
C LYS A 105 -35.03 -5.72 -18.82
N VAL A 106 -33.92 -5.01 -18.62
CA VAL A 106 -33.64 -4.19 -17.44
C VAL A 106 -34.56 -3.00 -17.38
#